data_AF-A0A562IMF4-F1
#
_entry.id   AF-A0A562IMF4-F1
#
_cell.length_a   1.000
_cell.length_b   1.000
_cell.length_c   1.000
_cell.angle_alpha   90.00
_cell.angle_beta   90.00
_cell.angle_gamma   90.00
#
_symmetry.space_group_name_H-M   'P 1'
#
loop_
_entity.id
_entity.type
_entity.pdbx_description
1 polymer ?
#
loop_
_entity_poly.entity_id
_entity_poly.type
_entity_poly.pdbx_seq_one_letter_code
_entity_poly.pdbx_strand_id
1 'polypeptide(L)'
;MAHQLRAAGEEVALLTVLDSFPPDPRTSPPAIDGGPLRRVKQIGALVLTGIVPDAGKGHYLRFFRQGMWLQRRYRGVPWDGRTLVLVAGDDPDSAARSRWSGYLTGQWSMHEVPGNHTGMLHEPNVAEVAKLVAAELDAVSGVGSWVPTGLDA
;
A
#
# COMPACT_ATOMS: atom_id res chain seq x y z
N MET A 1 -10.46 -0.62 4.26
CA MET A 1 -11.75 -0.13 3.71
C MET A 1 -12.55 -1.21 3.02
N ALA A 2 -11.99 -2.08 2.16
CA ALA A 2 -12.77 -3.11 1.43
C ALA A 2 -13.73 -3.93 2.33
N HIS A 3 -13.26 -4.41 3.47
CA HIS A 3 -14.10 -5.08 4.48
C HIS A 3 -15.23 -4.22 5.03
N GLN A 4 -14.99 -2.93 5.24
CA GLN A 4 -16.00 -1.98 5.76
C GLN A 4 -17.06 -1.67 4.72
N LEU A 5 -16.67 -1.50 3.45
CA LEU A 5 -17.59 -1.31 2.33
C LEU A 5 -18.52 -2.51 2.21
N ARG A 6 -17.95 -3.73 2.21
CA ARG A 6 -18.76 -4.95 2.18
C ARG A 6 -19.69 -5.10 3.39
N ALA A 7 -19.22 -4.75 4.58
CA ALA A 7 -20.05 -4.75 5.78
C ALA A 7 -21.20 -3.72 5.71
N ALA A 8 -21.02 -2.64 4.94
CA ALA A 8 -22.06 -1.66 4.66
C ALA A 8 -23.02 -2.07 3.53
N GLY A 9 -22.82 -3.26 2.93
CA GLY A 9 -23.65 -3.77 1.82
C GLY A 9 -23.16 -3.36 0.44
N GLU A 10 -22.01 -2.68 0.32
CA GLU A 10 -21.42 -2.31 -0.95
C GLU A 10 -20.70 -3.48 -1.62
N GLU A 11 -20.74 -3.52 -2.94
CA GLU A 11 -19.95 -4.46 -3.73
C GLU A 11 -18.54 -3.91 -3.96
N VAL A 12 -17.53 -4.76 -3.74
CA VAL A 12 -16.13 -4.42 -4.04
C VAL A 12 -15.68 -5.28 -5.22
N ALA A 13 -15.75 -4.70 -6.42
CA ALA A 13 -15.42 -5.39 -7.67
C ALA A 13 -13.92 -5.72 -7.79
N LEU A 14 -13.04 -4.84 -7.29
CA LEU A 14 -11.59 -5.00 -7.34
C LEU A 14 -10.93 -4.34 -6.12
N LEU A 15 -9.96 -5.04 -5.52
CA LEU A 15 -9.00 -4.48 -4.56
C LEU A 15 -7.62 -4.42 -5.23
N THR A 16 -7.05 -3.22 -5.39
CA THR A 16 -5.67 -3.06 -5.85
C THR A 16 -4.77 -2.71 -4.68
N VAL A 17 -3.70 -3.48 -4.51
CA VAL A 17 -2.66 -3.30 -3.48
C VAL A 17 -1.37 -2.86 -4.16
N LEU A 18 -0.91 -1.66 -3.85
CA LEU A 18 0.34 -1.11 -4.39
C LEU A 18 1.42 -1.15 -3.31
N ASP A 19 2.47 -1.94 -3.56
CA ASP A 19 3.70 -2.10 -2.77
C ASP A 19 3.50 -1.96 -1.25
N SER A 20 2.49 -2.67 -0.77
CA SER A 20 2.07 -2.65 0.63
C SER A 20 2.36 -3.99 1.28
N PHE A 21 2.74 -3.96 2.56
CA PHE A 21 2.87 -5.17 3.35
C PHE A 21 1.51 -5.83 3.55
N PRO A 22 1.43 -7.17 3.56
CA PRO A 22 0.23 -7.87 4.02
C PRO A 22 -0.10 -7.43 5.46
N PRO A 23 -1.36 -7.56 5.90
CA PRO A 23 -1.83 -7.05 7.19
C PRO A 23 -1.39 -7.95 8.38
N ASP A 24 -0.09 -8.18 8.47
CA ASP A 24 0.65 -8.90 9.51
C ASP A 24 1.62 -7.93 10.22
N PRO A 25 1.50 -7.74 11.54
CA PRO A 25 2.46 -6.96 12.32
C PRO A 25 3.93 -7.41 12.22
N ARG A 26 4.17 -8.66 11.80
CA ARG A 26 5.51 -9.26 11.70
C ARG A 26 6.20 -8.98 10.37
N THR A 27 5.47 -8.58 9.33
CA THR A 27 6.04 -8.34 7.99
C THR A 27 6.45 -6.89 7.77
N SER A 28 5.83 -5.94 8.47
CA SER A 28 6.17 -4.52 8.37
C SER A 28 7.39 -4.14 9.24
N PRO A 29 8.20 -3.15 8.81
CA PRO A 29 9.28 -2.58 9.63
C PRO A 29 8.79 -1.97 10.95
N PRO A 30 9.65 -1.84 11.97
CA PRO A 30 9.28 -1.22 13.23
C PRO A 30 9.09 0.30 13.07
N ALA A 31 8.02 0.84 13.67
CA ALA A 31 7.72 2.27 13.61
C ALA A 31 8.73 3.16 14.36
N ILE A 32 9.43 2.56 15.32
CA ILE A 32 10.38 3.17 16.25
C ILE A 32 11.67 2.37 16.14
N ASP A 33 12.78 3.05 15.84
CA ASP A 33 14.05 2.45 15.48
C ASP A 33 15.24 3.11 16.18
N GLY A 34 16.38 2.43 16.19
CA GLY A 34 17.62 2.93 16.80
C GLY A 34 17.67 2.85 18.32
N GLY A 35 18.65 3.56 18.90
CA GLY A 35 19.01 3.49 20.33
C GLY A 35 17.97 4.10 21.28
N PRO A 36 18.07 3.82 22.59
CA PRO A 36 17.02 4.13 23.58
C PRO A 36 16.63 5.61 23.61
N LEU A 37 17.60 6.53 23.54
CA LEU A 37 17.33 7.97 23.52
C LEU A 37 16.55 8.41 22.26
N ARG A 38 16.85 7.81 21.10
CA ARG A 38 16.14 8.08 19.84
C ARG A 38 14.71 7.57 19.92
N ARG A 39 14.50 6.38 20.49
CA ARG A 39 13.15 5.82 20.70
C ARG A 39 12.30 6.70 21.61
N VAL A 40 12.84 7.16 22.75
CA VAL A 40 12.12 8.07 23.66
C VAL A 40 11.71 9.36 22.96
N LYS A 41 12.63 9.98 22.19
CA LYS A 41 12.31 11.16 21.38
C LYS A 41 11.22 10.89 20.33
N GLN A 42 11.28 9.74 19.66
CA GLN A 42 10.26 9.34 18.66
C GLN A 42 8.88 9.12 19.31
N ILE A 43 8.83 8.51 20.50
CA ILE A 43 7.60 8.31 21.28
C ILE A 43 7.03 9.67 21.72
N GLY A 44 7.86 10.55 22.30
CA GLY A 44 7.43 11.89 22.71
C GLY A 44 6.88 12.71 21.54
N ALA A 45 7.52 12.62 20.37
CA ALA A 45 7.04 13.28 19.15
C ALA A 45 5.68 12.73 18.68
N LEU A 46 5.45 11.42 18.79
CA LEU A 46 4.16 10.80 18.46
C LEU A 46 3.04 11.29 19.38
N VAL A 47 3.29 11.34 20.70
CA VAL A 47 2.29 11.80 21.69
C VAL A 47 1.92 13.28 21.48
N LEU A 48 2.87 14.12 21.09
CA LEU A 48 2.65 15.55 20.85
C LEU A 48 2.10 15.86 19.43
N THR A 49 1.79 14.85 18.62
CA THR A 49 1.28 15.05 17.25
C THR A 49 -0.06 15.77 17.30
N GLY A 50 -0.20 16.88 16.57
CA GLY A 50 -1.41 17.71 16.55
C GLY A 50 -1.50 18.76 17.68
N ILE A 51 -0.57 18.76 18.64
CA ILE A 51 -0.51 19.74 19.74
C ILE A 51 0.57 20.80 19.49
N VAL A 52 1.73 20.40 18.93
CA VAL A 52 2.86 21.30 18.67
C VAL A 52 3.06 21.45 17.16
N PRO A 53 3.13 22.69 16.63
CA PRO A 53 3.44 22.90 15.21
C PRO A 53 4.87 22.43 14.90
N ASP A 54 5.04 21.73 13.78
CA ASP A 54 6.34 21.29 13.31
C ASP A 54 6.83 22.22 12.18
N ALA A 55 8.11 22.58 12.20
CA ALA A 55 8.74 23.23 11.06
C ALA A 55 9.11 22.20 9.97
N GLY A 56 8.97 22.58 8.70
CA GLY A 56 9.40 21.76 7.56
C GLY A 56 8.68 20.41 7.45
N LYS A 57 9.43 19.31 7.25
CA LYS A 57 8.89 17.94 7.06
C LYS A 57 8.48 17.23 8.36
N GLY A 58 8.48 17.91 9.51
CA GLY A 58 8.21 17.28 10.81
C GLY A 58 6.81 16.66 10.91
N HIS A 59 5.79 17.34 10.39
CA HIS A 59 4.41 16.83 10.33
C HIS A 59 4.31 15.53 9.51
N TYR A 60 4.96 15.47 8.35
CA TYR A 60 5.02 14.26 7.52
C TYR A 60 5.64 13.09 8.28
N LEU A 61 6.76 13.31 8.97
CA LEU A 61 7.46 12.25 9.68
C LEU A 61 6.66 11.71 10.88
N ARG A 62 5.90 12.57 11.56
CA ARG A 62 5.00 12.15 12.65
C ARG A 62 3.82 11.35 12.11
N PHE A 63 3.16 11.85 11.07
CA PHE A 63 2.08 11.13 10.40
C PHE A 63 2.55 9.75 9.91
N PHE A 64 3.71 9.68 9.26
CA PHE A 64 4.32 8.43 8.82
C PHE A 64 4.55 7.44 9.96
N ARG A 65 5.17 7.90 11.07
CA ARG A 65 5.40 7.04 12.25
C ARG A 65 4.11 6.59 12.92
N GLN A 66 3.11 7.46 12.98
CA GLN A 66 1.79 7.13 13.52
C GLN A 66 1.12 6.05 12.64
N GLY A 67 1.19 6.21 11.32
CA GLY A 67 0.71 5.22 10.36
C GLY A 67 1.37 3.85 10.55
N MET A 68 2.70 3.80 10.63
CA MET A 68 3.43 2.56 10.92
C MET A 68 3.03 1.94 12.26
N TRP A 69 2.82 2.76 13.30
CA TRP A 69 2.42 2.28 14.61
C TRP A 69 1.00 1.68 14.62
N LEU A 70 0.08 2.26 13.85
CA LEU A 70 -1.28 1.74 13.65
C LEU A 70 -1.27 0.46 12.79
N GLN A 71 -0.50 0.45 11.70
CA GLN A 71 -0.35 -0.72 10.83
C GLN A 71 0.10 -1.96 11.61
N ARG A 72 1.06 -1.81 12.53
CA ARG A 72 1.53 -2.91 13.39
C ARG A 72 0.51 -3.40 14.43
N ARG A 73 -0.56 -2.64 14.68
CA ARG A 73 -1.68 -3.08 15.54
C ARG A 73 -2.81 -3.70 14.75
N TYR A 74 -2.91 -3.37 13.48
CA TYR A 74 -3.92 -3.91 12.60
C TYR A 74 -3.63 -5.38 12.29
N ARG A 75 -4.64 -6.23 12.49
CA ARG A 75 -4.63 -7.63 12.05
C ARG A 75 -5.70 -7.77 10.98
N GLY A 76 -5.27 -8.07 9.77
CA GLY A 76 -6.21 -8.32 8.68
C GLY A 76 -6.88 -9.67 8.86
N VAL A 77 -8.11 -9.76 8.34
CA VAL A 77 -8.78 -11.04 8.09
C VAL A 77 -8.66 -11.38 6.60
N PRO A 78 -8.71 -12.67 6.23
CA PRO A 78 -8.67 -13.08 4.83
C PRO A 78 -9.70 -12.34 3.97
N TRP A 79 -9.35 -12.09 2.72
CA TRP A 79 -10.19 -11.41 1.72
C TRP A 79 -10.39 -12.33 0.51
N ASP A 80 -11.65 -12.59 0.18
CA ASP A 80 -12.05 -13.46 -0.92
C ASP A 80 -12.43 -12.70 -2.21
N GLY A 81 -12.33 -11.37 -2.22
CA GLY A 81 -12.64 -10.55 -3.39
C GLY A 81 -11.50 -10.55 -4.41
N ARG A 82 -11.80 -10.21 -5.67
CA ARG A 82 -10.80 -10.09 -6.73
C ARG A 82 -9.74 -9.07 -6.32
N THR A 83 -8.46 -9.45 -6.44
CA THR A 83 -7.35 -8.64 -5.95
C THR A 83 -6.18 -8.60 -6.92
N LEU A 84 -5.67 -7.41 -7.20
CA LEU A 84 -4.39 -7.19 -7.89
C LEU A 84 -3.34 -6.72 -6.89
N VAL A 85 -2.19 -7.40 -6.85
CA VAL A 85 -1.05 -6.98 -6.02
C VAL A 85 0.11 -6.56 -6.91
N LEU A 86 0.60 -5.33 -6.76
CA LEU A 86 1.77 -4.82 -7.45
C LEU A 86 2.90 -4.60 -6.44
N VAL A 87 4.09 -5.14 -6.70
CA VAL A 87 5.26 -5.04 -5.80
C VAL A 87 6.43 -4.42 -6.54
N ALA A 88 7.15 -3.52 -5.88
CA ALA A 88 8.40 -2.96 -6.40
C ALA A 88 9.51 -4.02 -6.35
N GLY A 89 10.05 -4.41 -7.51
CA GLY A 89 11.01 -5.51 -7.63
C GLY A 89 12.39 -5.19 -7.05
N ASP A 90 12.83 -3.93 -7.14
CA ASP A 90 14.18 -3.51 -6.72
C ASP A 90 14.22 -3.02 -5.27
N ASP A 91 13.13 -3.19 -4.51
CA ASP A 91 13.05 -2.76 -3.11
C ASP A 91 13.59 -3.84 -2.15
N PRO A 92 14.40 -3.49 -1.13
CA PRO A 92 14.89 -4.45 -0.14
C PRO A 92 13.79 -5.21 0.61
N ASP A 93 12.61 -4.62 0.75
CA ASP A 93 11.46 -5.22 1.42
C ASP A 93 10.51 -5.97 0.45
N SER A 94 10.85 -6.09 -0.84
CA SER A 94 10.00 -6.72 -1.87
C SER A 94 9.54 -8.13 -1.46
N ALA A 95 10.46 -8.96 -0.98
CA ALA A 95 10.17 -10.31 -0.50
C ALA A 95 9.19 -10.37 0.69
N ALA A 96 9.12 -9.32 1.52
CA ALA A 96 8.16 -9.22 2.61
C ALA A 96 6.80 -8.69 2.11
N ARG A 97 6.83 -7.74 1.16
CA ARG A 97 5.63 -7.19 0.52
C ARG A 97 4.90 -8.19 -0.37
N SER A 98 5.59 -9.17 -0.96
CA SER A 98 4.98 -10.22 -1.81
C SER A 98 4.19 -11.30 -1.04
N ARG A 99 4.16 -11.27 0.30
CA ARG A 99 3.58 -12.35 1.14
C ARG A 99 2.07 -12.28 1.32
N TRP A 100 1.32 -12.03 0.24
CA TRP A 100 -0.14 -11.85 0.27
C TRP A 100 -0.95 -13.14 0.17
N SER A 101 -0.36 -14.26 -0.29
CA SER A 101 -1.08 -15.51 -0.54
C SER A 101 -1.85 -16.06 0.67
N GLY A 102 -1.38 -15.82 1.89
CA GLY A 102 -2.09 -16.23 3.12
C GLY A 102 -3.29 -15.36 3.50
N TYR A 103 -3.50 -14.24 2.81
CA TYR A 103 -4.54 -13.25 3.11
C TYR A 103 -5.56 -13.09 1.99
N LEU A 104 -5.28 -13.62 0.80
CA LEU A 104 -6.14 -13.53 -0.38
C LEU A 104 -6.64 -14.94 -0.73
N THR A 105 -7.94 -15.18 -0.51
CA THR A 105 -8.59 -16.47 -0.72
C THR A 105 -9.45 -16.52 -1.98
N GLY A 106 -9.59 -15.37 -2.66
CA GLY A 106 -10.35 -15.21 -3.90
C GLY A 106 -9.51 -15.35 -5.16
N GLN A 107 -9.99 -14.79 -6.27
CA GLN A 107 -9.20 -14.59 -7.48
C GLN A 107 -8.17 -13.50 -7.23
N TRP A 108 -6.89 -13.77 -7.44
CA TRP A 108 -5.86 -12.74 -7.34
C TRP A 108 -4.65 -13.02 -8.23
N SER A 109 -3.95 -11.95 -8.57
CA SER A 109 -2.70 -11.95 -9.32
C SER A 109 -1.67 -11.05 -8.62
N MET A 110 -0.39 -11.33 -8.85
CA MET A 110 0.70 -10.50 -8.35
C MET A 110 1.70 -10.24 -9.46
N HIS A 111 2.11 -8.99 -9.59
CA HIS A 111 3.08 -8.54 -10.58
C HIS A 111 4.18 -7.73 -9.92
N GLU A 112 5.42 -8.02 -10.29
CA GLU A 112 6.57 -7.19 -9.92
C GLU A 112 6.75 -6.09 -10.97
N VAL A 113 7.00 -4.87 -10.48
CA VAL A 113 7.23 -3.69 -11.30
C VAL A 113 8.66 -3.19 -11.01
N PRO A 114 9.46 -2.85 -12.03
CA PRO A 114 10.80 -2.33 -11.80
C PRO A 114 10.80 -1.06 -10.95
N GLY A 115 11.92 -0.80 -10.28
CA GLY A 115 12.10 0.32 -9.36
C GLY A 115 11.89 -0.05 -7.90
N ASN A 116 12.13 0.93 -7.04
CA ASN A 116 11.86 0.85 -5.59
C ASN A 116 10.43 1.28 -5.25
N HIS A 117 10.08 1.24 -3.96
CA HIS A 117 8.74 1.61 -3.44
C HIS A 117 8.13 2.87 -4.08
N THR A 118 8.94 3.92 -4.28
CA THR A 118 8.48 5.16 -4.92
C THR A 118 8.68 5.14 -6.44
N GLY A 119 9.76 4.51 -6.92
CA GLY A 119 10.15 4.50 -8.32
C GLY A 119 9.21 3.71 -9.21
N MET A 120 8.46 2.75 -8.68
CA MET A 120 7.43 2.03 -9.45
C MET A 120 6.28 2.95 -9.92
N LEU A 121 6.07 4.09 -9.25
CA LEU A 121 5.01 5.06 -9.58
C LEU A 121 5.53 6.27 -10.38
N HIS A 122 6.79 6.25 -10.80
CA HIS A 122 7.38 7.28 -11.64
C HIS A 122 7.76 6.72 -13.01
N GLU A 123 7.98 7.60 -13.98
CA GLU A 123 8.54 7.20 -15.27
C GLU A 123 9.90 6.50 -15.10
N PRO A 124 10.17 5.41 -15.85
CA PRO A 124 9.33 4.84 -16.92
C PRO A 124 8.27 3.81 -16.44
N ASN A 125 8.20 3.52 -15.14
CA ASN A 125 7.49 2.35 -14.61
C ASN A 125 5.97 2.57 -14.43
N VAL A 126 5.54 3.81 -14.25
CA VAL A 126 4.13 4.16 -13.99
C VAL A 126 3.19 3.72 -15.11
N ALA A 127 3.67 3.69 -16.36
CA ALA A 127 2.89 3.24 -17.50
C ALA A 127 2.51 1.75 -17.39
N GLU A 128 3.41 0.89 -16.91
CA GLU A 128 3.11 -0.53 -16.70
C GLU A 128 2.15 -0.73 -15.53
N VAL A 129 2.31 0.03 -14.44
CA VAL A 129 1.35 0.05 -13.32
C VAL A 129 -0.05 0.41 -13.82
N ALA A 130 -0.18 1.48 -14.59
CA ALA A 130 -1.46 1.92 -15.15
C ALA A 130 -2.09 0.86 -16.05
N LYS A 131 -1.30 0.22 -16.91
CA LYS A 131 -1.74 -0.85 -17.80
C LYS A 131 -2.27 -2.06 -17.05
N LEU A 132 -1.59 -2.51 -15.99
CA LEU A 132 -2.03 -3.65 -15.17
C LEU A 132 -3.34 -3.33 -14.44
N VAL A 133 -3.46 -2.13 -13.88
CA VAL A 133 -4.69 -1.68 -13.20
C VAL A 133 -5.85 -1.55 -14.18
N ALA A 134 -5.62 -0.96 -15.36
CA ALA A 134 -6.64 -0.80 -16.40
C ALA A 134 -7.17 -2.16 -16.88
N ALA A 135 -6.28 -3.14 -17.10
CA ALA A 135 -6.69 -4.47 -17.52
C ALA A 135 -7.62 -5.16 -16.48
N GLU A 136 -7.33 -5.03 -15.19
CA GLU A 136 -8.19 -5.58 -14.13
C GLU A 136 -9.51 -4.81 -14.01
N LEU A 137 -9.51 -3.50 -14.23
CA LEU A 137 -10.73 -2.67 -14.25
C LEU A 137 -11.64 -3.04 -15.44
N ASP A 138 -11.08 -3.23 -16.63
CA ASP A 138 -11.82 -3.69 -17.82
C ASP A 138 -12.41 -5.09 -17.56
N ALA A 139 -11.64 -5.97 -16.92
CA ALA A 139 -12.07 -7.32 -16.59
C ALA A 139 -13.21 -7.40 -15.55
N VAL A 140 -13.39 -6.38 -14.71
CA VAL A 140 -14.51 -6.33 -13.73
C VAL A 140 -15.69 -5.49 -14.20
N SER A 141 -15.47 -4.51 -15.06
CA SER A 141 -16.53 -3.65 -15.58
C SER A 141 -17.35 -4.32 -16.70
N GLY A 142 -16.83 -5.38 -17.33
CA GLY A 142 -17.46 -6.01 -18.48
C GLY A 142 -17.53 -5.09 -19.71
N VAL A 143 -16.86 -3.94 -19.67
CA VAL A 143 -16.76 -2.95 -20.74
C VAL A 143 -15.44 -3.17 -21.46
N GLY A 144 -15.50 -3.33 -22.78
CA GLY A 144 -14.31 -3.50 -23.61
C GLY A 144 -13.34 -2.32 -23.49
N SER A 145 -12.07 -2.66 -23.22
CA SER A 145 -10.85 -1.86 -23.36
C SER A 145 -10.99 -0.35 -23.24
N TRP A 146 -10.59 0.20 -22.09
CA TRP A 146 -10.23 1.61 -21.99
C TRP A 146 -9.07 1.92 -22.95
N VAL A 147 -9.31 2.75 -23.97
CA VAL A 147 -8.27 3.26 -24.87
C VAL A 147 -7.75 4.57 -24.28
N PRO A 148 -6.47 4.66 -23.86
CA PRO A 148 -5.88 5.94 -23.49
C PRO A 148 -5.84 6.83 -24.74
N THR A 149 -6.61 7.91 -24.76
CA THR A 149 -6.40 9.00 -25.72
C THR A 149 -5.04 9.60 -25.40
N GLY A 150 -4.06 9.29 -26.25
CA GLY A 150 -2.74 9.89 -26.24
C GLY A 150 -2.83 11.41 -26.32
N LEU A 151 -1.89 12.06 -25.65
CA LEU A 151 -1.56 13.46 -25.84
C LEU A 151 -1.10 13.65 -27.28
N ASP A 152 -1.97 14.21 -28.13
CA ASP A 152 -1.53 14.82 -29.38
C ASP A 152 -0.66 16.03 -29.02
N ALA A 153 0.63 15.93 -29.33
CA ALA A 153 1.57 17.03 -29.45
C ALA A 153 2.05 17.11 -30.90
#